data_AF-A8ZM08-F1
#
_entry.id   AF-A8ZM08-F1
#
_cell.length_a   1.000
_cell.length_b   1.000
_cell.length_c   1.000
_cell.angle_alpha   90.00
_cell.angle_beta   90.00
_cell.angle_gamma   90.00
#
_symmetry.space_group_name_H-M   'P 1'
#
loop_
_entity.id
_entity.type
_entity.pdbx_description
1 polymer ?
#
loop_
_entity_poly.entity_id
_entity_poly.type
_entity_poly.pdbx_seq_one_letter_code
_entity_poly.pdbx_strand_id
1 'polypeptide(L)'
;MRGYSQCAKSLYHNVKSQVVRSITQVIEASKKHWVSEIECSRNIFWEGKWQRVDGVAQQLKADHPESFRHKRVRCRNGKTREIWAFSKTVRLRKYGRKRLVIVHETEDLSDSPRFLLTDALHWDASRVFATWSYRWPCEIFHEFSKQLVGFESAQLRKEEAVKRHFCLSCVAQSILQDTSCSGRKSERLKFAQNDEPTVGQKLYSLTRESVQQLVEFVHVLFNQGQSVEQVMECIMPG
;
A
#
# COMPACT_ATOMS: atom_id res chain seq x y z
N MET A 1 -3.34 -4.32 -31.61
CA MET A 1 -3.70 -4.24 -30.17
C MET A 1 -2.68 -3.42 -29.38
N ARG A 2 -2.57 -2.10 -29.64
CA ARG A 2 -1.62 -1.18 -28.98
C ARG A 2 -2.32 -0.07 -28.16
N GLY A 3 -3.60 -0.23 -27.85
CA GLY A 3 -4.44 0.87 -27.30
C GLY A 3 -4.68 0.88 -25.79
N TYR A 4 -4.43 -0.23 -25.06
CA TYR A 4 -4.87 -0.34 -23.65
C TYR A 4 -3.75 -0.21 -22.60
N SER A 5 -2.49 -0.41 -22.98
CA SER A 5 -1.33 -0.27 -22.07
C SER A 5 -1.09 1.18 -21.60
N GLN A 6 -1.53 2.16 -22.40
CA GLN A 6 -1.40 3.58 -22.08
C GLN A 6 -2.51 4.09 -21.14
N CYS A 7 -3.64 3.38 -21.04
CA CYS A 7 -4.80 3.81 -20.26
C CYS A 7 -4.63 3.52 -18.75
N ALA A 8 -4.01 2.39 -18.39
CA ALA A 8 -3.79 2.03 -16.98
C ALA A 8 -2.64 2.80 -16.30
N LYS A 9 -1.57 3.14 -17.05
CA LYS A 9 -0.54 4.07 -16.55
C LYS A 9 -1.07 5.51 -16.44
N SER A 10 -1.94 5.93 -17.35
CA SER A 10 -2.63 7.22 -17.26
C SER A 10 -3.56 7.27 -16.04
N LEU A 11 -4.33 6.22 -15.74
CA LEU A 11 -5.24 6.24 -14.58
C LEU A 11 -4.53 6.43 -13.24
N TYR A 12 -3.32 5.88 -13.04
CA TYR A 12 -2.57 6.12 -11.79
C TYR A 12 -1.79 7.44 -11.76
N HIS A 13 -1.47 8.03 -12.91
CA HIS A 13 -0.89 9.37 -13.00
C HIS A 13 -1.95 10.50 -13.02
N ASN A 14 -3.24 10.16 -13.17
CA ASN A 14 -4.32 11.13 -13.38
C ASN A 14 -5.50 10.97 -12.41
N VAL A 15 -5.42 10.12 -11.37
CA VAL A 15 -6.16 10.41 -10.14
C VAL A 15 -5.41 11.54 -9.45
N LYS A 16 -5.66 12.76 -9.94
CA LYS A 16 -5.44 13.99 -9.16
C LYS A 16 -5.86 13.66 -7.73
N SER A 17 -4.95 13.77 -6.77
CA SER A 17 -5.23 13.54 -5.35
C SER A 17 -6.20 14.61 -4.85
N GLN A 18 -7.46 14.45 -5.25
CA GLN A 18 -8.57 15.31 -4.90
C GLN A 18 -9.17 14.73 -3.65
N VAL A 19 -8.94 15.41 -2.55
CA VAL A 19 -9.75 15.27 -1.36
C VAL A 19 -11.20 15.49 -1.78
N VAL A 20 -12.02 14.44 -1.84
CA VAL A 20 -13.42 14.59 -2.25
C VAL A 20 -14.18 15.16 -1.06
N ARG A 21 -14.62 16.42 -1.19
CA ARG A 21 -15.23 17.18 -0.08
C ARG A 21 -16.42 16.46 0.56
N SER A 22 -17.27 15.81 -0.24
CA SER A 22 -18.42 15.07 0.27
C SER A 22 -18.01 13.92 1.20
N ILE A 23 -16.95 13.18 0.86
CA ILE A 23 -16.43 12.10 1.69
C ILE A 23 -15.85 12.67 3.00
N THR A 24 -15.05 13.73 2.92
CA THR A 24 -14.46 14.33 4.12
C THR A 24 -15.51 14.87 5.08
N GLN A 25 -16.62 15.41 4.57
CA GLN A 25 -17.72 15.90 5.41
C GLN A 25 -18.41 14.76 6.17
N VAL A 26 -18.63 13.61 5.53
CA VAL A 26 -19.23 12.44 6.20
C VAL A 26 -18.29 11.88 7.28
N ILE A 27 -16.99 11.82 7.00
CA ILE A 27 -15.99 11.36 7.97
C ILE A 27 -15.93 12.30 9.18
N GLU A 28 -15.86 13.61 8.94
CA GLU A 28 -15.83 14.64 9.98
C GLU A 28 -17.12 14.64 10.81
N ALA A 29 -18.29 14.51 10.17
CA ALA A 29 -19.58 14.38 10.84
C ALA A 29 -19.66 13.14 11.74
N SER A 30 -18.95 12.07 11.36
CA SER A 30 -18.84 10.83 12.15
C SER A 30 -17.81 10.92 13.28
N LYS A 31 -17.26 12.13 13.56
CA LYS A 31 -16.19 12.37 14.56
C LYS A 31 -14.93 11.52 14.31
N LYS A 32 -14.67 11.17 13.06
CA LYS A 32 -13.45 10.48 12.62
C LYS A 32 -12.53 11.45 11.91
N HIS A 33 -11.25 11.10 11.84
CA HIS A 33 -10.22 11.89 11.15
C HIS A 33 -9.77 11.20 9.86
N TRP A 34 -9.33 12.00 8.91
CA TRP A 34 -8.77 11.54 7.64
C TRP A 34 -7.41 12.15 7.38
N VAL A 35 -6.61 11.45 6.58
CA VAL A 35 -5.35 11.97 6.02
C VAL A 35 -5.39 11.72 4.53
N SER A 36 -5.06 12.73 3.74
CA SER A 36 -4.96 12.62 2.28
C SER A 36 -3.73 13.35 1.79
N GLU A 37 -3.09 12.79 0.76
CA GLU A 37 -2.13 13.54 -0.04
C GLU A 37 -2.88 14.55 -0.91
N ILE A 38 -2.26 15.70 -1.18
CA ILE A 38 -2.79 16.75 -2.05
C ILE A 38 -1.79 17.06 -3.16
N GLU A 39 -2.30 17.51 -4.31
CA GLU A 39 -1.44 17.93 -5.41
C GLU A 39 -0.55 19.11 -5.01
N CYS A 40 0.70 19.10 -5.47
CA CYS A 40 1.69 20.15 -5.21
C CYS A 40 1.25 21.56 -5.69
N SER A 41 0.35 21.61 -6.68
CA SER A 41 -0.22 22.85 -7.20
C SER A 41 -1.37 23.43 -6.37
N ARG A 42 -1.73 22.82 -5.24
CA ARG A 42 -2.84 23.30 -4.40
C ARG A 42 -2.51 24.60 -3.70
N ASN A 43 -3.44 25.54 -3.78
CA ASN A 43 -3.34 26.83 -3.10
C ASN A 43 -3.72 26.73 -1.62
N ILE A 44 -2.81 27.19 -0.77
CA ILE A 44 -2.97 27.36 0.68
C ILE A 44 -2.86 28.84 1.03
N PHE A 45 -3.47 29.24 2.15
CA PHE A 45 -3.29 30.57 2.70
C PHE A 45 -2.02 30.59 3.53
N TRP A 46 -1.03 31.37 3.08
CA TRP A 46 0.30 31.48 3.65
C TRP A 46 0.71 32.95 3.69
N GLU A 47 1.17 33.44 4.84
CA GLU A 47 1.67 34.83 5.01
C GLU A 47 0.75 35.90 4.41
N GLY A 48 -0.56 35.78 4.65
CA GLY A 48 -1.54 36.76 4.18
C GLY A 48 -1.98 36.63 2.72
N LYS A 49 -1.37 35.72 1.94
CA LYS A 49 -1.68 35.51 0.51
C LYS A 49 -2.02 34.06 0.18
N TRP A 50 -2.70 33.86 -0.94
CA TRP A 50 -2.94 32.52 -1.51
C TRP A 50 -1.76 32.13 -2.39
N GLN A 51 -1.08 31.05 -2.04
CA GLN A 51 0.09 30.56 -2.77
C GLN A 51 0.00 29.04 -2.94
N ARG A 52 0.65 28.53 -3.99
CA ARG A 52 0.76 27.08 -4.19
C ARG A 52 1.65 26.47 -3.12
N VAL A 53 1.30 25.27 -2.68
CA VAL A 53 2.01 24.58 -1.60
C VAL A 53 3.44 24.20 -1.99
N ASP A 54 3.70 23.90 -3.26
CA ASP A 54 5.05 23.67 -3.77
C ASP A 54 5.96 24.88 -3.68
N GLY A 55 5.47 26.06 -4.06
CA GLY A 55 6.23 27.31 -3.90
C GLY A 55 6.54 27.61 -2.44
N VAL A 56 5.57 27.38 -1.53
CA VAL A 56 5.80 27.50 -0.08
C VAL A 56 6.84 26.50 0.42
N ALA A 57 6.83 25.26 -0.08
CA ALA A 57 7.81 24.25 0.31
C ALA A 57 9.22 24.59 -0.17
N GLN A 58 9.35 25.11 -1.40
CA GLN A 58 10.64 25.58 -1.93
C GLN A 58 11.19 26.74 -1.10
N GLN A 59 10.33 27.71 -0.75
CA GLN A 59 10.71 28.82 0.12
C GLN A 59 11.16 28.33 1.50
N LEU A 60 10.39 27.43 2.14
CA LEU A 60 10.76 26.84 3.41
C LEU A 60 12.08 26.08 3.34
N LYS A 61 12.33 25.34 2.26
CA LYS A 61 13.59 24.61 2.06
C LYS A 61 14.79 25.56 1.89
N ALA A 62 14.61 26.68 1.21
CA ALA A 62 15.69 27.64 0.94
C ALA A 62 15.98 28.53 2.17
N ASP A 63 14.94 29.07 2.78
CA ASP A 63 15.07 30.11 3.81
C ASP A 63 15.09 29.53 5.23
N HIS A 64 14.44 28.37 5.44
CA HIS A 64 14.20 27.77 6.75
C HIS A 64 14.29 26.23 6.76
N PRO A 65 15.39 25.61 6.28
CA PRO A 65 15.52 24.16 6.24
C PRO A 65 15.38 23.51 7.62
N GLU A 66 15.75 24.20 8.70
CA GLU A 66 15.60 23.76 10.10
C GLU A 66 14.14 23.54 10.53
N SER A 67 13.19 24.09 9.76
CA SER A 67 11.76 23.88 10.00
C SER A 67 11.31 22.44 9.69
N PHE A 68 12.08 21.72 8.86
CA PHE A 68 11.88 20.29 8.59
C PHE A 68 12.58 19.45 9.65
N ARG A 69 11.82 19.04 10.66
CA ARG A 69 12.37 18.27 11.78
C ARG A 69 12.47 16.80 11.43
N HIS A 70 13.61 16.20 11.72
CA HIS A 70 13.79 14.75 11.63
C HIS A 70 12.83 14.02 12.57
N LYS A 71 12.19 12.95 12.06
CA LYS A 71 11.27 12.07 12.78
C LYS A 71 11.51 10.62 12.38
N ARG A 72 11.63 9.75 13.38
CA ARG A 72 11.53 8.30 13.21
C ARG A 72 10.10 7.87 13.43
N VAL A 73 9.48 7.30 12.40
CA VAL A 73 8.06 6.92 12.42
C VAL A 73 7.92 5.42 12.22
N ARG A 74 7.28 4.75 13.19
CA ARG A 74 6.92 3.34 13.06
C ARG A 74 5.65 3.21 12.22
N CYS A 75 5.79 2.64 11.03
CA CYS A 75 4.67 2.36 10.14
C CYS A 75 3.94 1.08 10.57
N ARG A 76 2.72 0.87 10.06
CA ARG A 76 1.89 -0.30 10.42
C ARG A 76 2.52 -1.63 10.02
N ASN A 77 3.29 -1.66 8.94
CA ASN A 77 4.04 -2.85 8.51
C ASN A 77 5.20 -3.20 9.47
N GLY A 78 5.32 -2.54 10.62
CA GLY A 78 6.38 -2.77 11.60
C GLY A 78 7.70 -2.09 11.27
N LYS A 79 7.87 -1.61 10.03
CA LYS A 79 9.08 -0.88 9.60
C LYS A 79 9.12 0.51 10.21
N THR A 80 10.32 0.93 10.61
CA THR A 80 10.58 2.32 10.98
C THR A 80 11.07 3.05 9.73
N ARG A 81 10.50 4.22 9.45
CA ARG A 81 10.97 5.14 8.41
C ARG A 81 11.49 6.42 9.04
N GLU A 82 12.52 6.97 8.44
CA GLU A 82 13.07 8.27 8.79
C GLU A 82 12.51 9.30 7.81
N ILE A 83 12.00 10.40 8.34
CA ILE A 83 11.41 11.48 7.55
C ILE A 83 11.83 12.83 8.10
N TRP A 84 11.84 13.84 7.22
CA TRP A 84 12.03 15.24 7.58
C TRP A 84 10.72 15.97 7.29
N ALA A 85 10.08 16.45 8.34
CA ALA A 85 8.71 16.91 8.24
C ALA A 85 8.52 18.33 8.78
N PHE A 86 7.90 19.16 7.96
CA PHE A 86 7.33 20.44 8.36
C PHE A 86 5.83 20.26 8.64
N SER A 87 5.28 20.91 9.66
CA SER A 87 3.83 20.89 9.91
C SER A 87 3.30 22.22 10.39
N LYS A 88 2.17 22.64 9.82
CA LYS A 88 1.46 23.87 10.20
C LYS A 88 -0.03 23.77 9.91
N THR A 89 -0.83 24.46 10.71
CA THR A 89 -2.25 24.64 10.39
C THR A 89 -2.39 25.75 9.37
N VAL A 90 -3.01 25.43 8.23
CA VAL A 90 -3.21 26.35 7.10
C VAL A 90 -4.68 26.37 6.72
N ARG A 91 -5.09 27.41 5.97
CA ARG A 91 -6.44 27.50 5.41
C ARG A 91 -6.42 27.13 3.93
N LEU A 92 -7.36 26.30 3.50
CA LEU A 92 -7.62 25.97 2.10
C LEU A 92 -8.98 26.54 1.70
N ARG A 93 -9.11 27.05 0.46
CA ARG A 93 -10.35 27.68 -0.03
C ARG A 93 -11.59 26.79 0.14
N LYS A 94 -11.48 25.50 -0.19
CA LYS A 94 -12.61 24.54 -0.18
C LYS A 94 -12.78 23.78 1.13
N TYR A 95 -11.72 23.65 1.93
CA TYR A 95 -11.68 22.75 3.10
C TYR A 95 -11.57 23.49 4.44
N GLY A 96 -11.43 24.82 4.43
CA GLY A 96 -11.26 25.59 5.67
C GLY A 96 -9.90 25.35 6.31
N ARG A 97 -9.83 25.38 7.64
CA ARG A 97 -8.59 25.15 8.39
C ARG A 97 -8.29 23.66 8.46
N LYS A 98 -7.08 23.28 8.07
CA LYS A 98 -6.58 21.90 8.08
C LYS A 98 -5.11 21.91 8.46
N ARG A 99 -4.61 20.79 8.99
CA ARG A 99 -3.17 20.64 9.26
C ARG A 99 -2.49 20.11 8.01
N LEU A 100 -1.53 20.89 7.52
CA LEU A 100 -0.61 20.51 6.45
C LEU A 100 0.63 19.88 7.08
N VAL A 101 1.10 18.81 6.46
CA VAL A 101 2.41 18.22 6.73
C VAL A 101 3.13 18.07 5.40
N ILE A 102 4.31 18.66 5.30
CA ILE A 102 5.20 18.52 4.14
C ILE A 102 6.29 17.54 4.56
N VAL A 103 6.49 16.48 3.78
CA VAL A 103 7.37 15.36 4.15
C VAL A 103 8.41 15.13 3.07
N HIS A 104 9.66 15.05 3.50
CA HIS A 104 10.80 14.55 2.74
C HIS A 104 11.23 13.21 3.33
N GLU A 105 11.61 12.27 2.47
CA GLU A 105 12.17 10.97 2.85
C GLU A 105 13.72 10.99 2.85
N THR A 106 14.35 12.11 2.45
CA THR A 106 15.81 12.31 2.50
C THR A 106 16.21 13.48 3.40
N GLU A 107 17.37 13.37 4.05
CA GLU A 107 17.89 14.38 5.00
C GLU A 107 18.20 15.71 4.35
N ASP A 108 18.74 15.68 3.14
CA ASP A 108 19.10 16.84 2.33
C ASP A 108 17.88 17.53 1.68
N LEU A 109 16.67 17.00 1.92
CA LEU A 109 15.41 17.46 1.34
C LEU A 109 15.42 17.48 -0.20
N SER A 110 16.33 16.72 -0.84
CA SER A 110 16.52 16.75 -2.31
C SER A 110 15.41 16.01 -3.07
N ASP A 111 14.71 15.11 -2.40
CA ASP A 111 13.57 14.40 -2.95
C ASP A 111 12.36 15.33 -3.22
N SER A 112 11.42 14.83 -4.02
CA SER A 112 10.15 15.52 -4.23
C SER A 112 9.27 15.39 -2.99
N PRO A 113 8.91 16.48 -2.31
CA PRO A 113 8.16 16.41 -1.07
C PRO A 113 6.74 15.89 -1.30
N ARG A 114 6.24 15.18 -0.28
CA ARG A 114 4.82 14.81 -0.17
C ARG A 114 4.05 15.86 0.62
N PHE A 115 2.84 16.16 0.15
CA PHE A 115 1.95 17.13 0.79
C PHE A 115 0.77 16.41 1.40
N LEU A 116 0.77 16.25 2.72
CA LEU A 116 -0.28 15.57 3.46
C LEU A 116 -1.19 16.58 4.15
N LEU A 117 -2.49 16.33 4.09
CA LEU A 117 -3.52 17.17 4.69
C LEU A 117 -4.42 16.33 5.60
N THR A 118 -4.76 16.88 6.76
CA THR A 118 -5.69 16.26 7.71
C THR A 118 -6.61 17.27 8.38
N ASP A 119 -7.79 16.82 8.78
CA ASP A 119 -8.70 17.55 9.67
C ASP A 119 -8.25 17.51 11.14
N ALA A 120 -7.40 16.56 11.52
CA ALA A 120 -6.90 16.41 12.88
C ALA A 120 -5.82 17.46 13.22
N LEU A 121 -6.26 18.66 13.59
CA LEU A 121 -5.37 19.80 13.89
C LEU A 121 -4.39 19.55 15.06
N HIS A 122 -4.75 18.62 15.96
CA HIS A 122 -3.99 18.25 17.14
C HIS A 122 -2.94 17.15 16.88
N TRP A 123 -2.93 16.53 15.69
CA TRP A 123 -1.95 15.51 15.37
C TRP A 123 -0.59 16.12 15.04
N ASP A 124 0.48 15.43 15.43
CA ASP A 124 1.83 15.75 15.00
C ASP A 124 2.15 15.10 13.63
N ALA A 125 3.26 15.53 13.02
CA ALA A 125 3.68 15.04 11.70
C ALA A 125 3.90 13.52 11.66
N SER A 126 4.45 12.91 12.72
CA SER A 126 4.69 11.46 12.78
C SER A 126 3.38 10.70 12.75
N ARG A 127 2.37 11.14 13.52
CA ARG A 127 1.04 10.50 13.51
C ARG A 127 0.33 10.64 12.17
N VAL A 128 0.42 11.81 11.54
CA VAL A 128 -0.14 12.04 10.19
C VAL A 128 0.51 11.12 9.17
N PHE A 129 1.85 11.07 9.14
CA PHE A 129 2.59 10.22 8.22
C PHE A 129 2.33 8.73 8.48
N ALA A 130 2.35 8.30 9.74
CA ALA A 130 2.03 6.94 10.13
C ALA A 130 0.63 6.56 9.64
N THR A 131 -0.36 7.43 9.80
CA THR A 131 -1.74 7.19 9.32
C THR A 131 -1.81 7.15 7.80
N TRP A 132 -1.12 8.05 7.11
CA TRP A 132 -1.04 8.02 5.64
C TRP A 132 -0.39 6.73 5.11
N SER A 133 0.60 6.18 5.83
CA SER A 133 1.26 4.92 5.45
C SER A 133 0.31 3.71 5.37
N TYR A 134 -0.89 3.79 5.96
CA TYR A 134 -1.94 2.77 5.84
C TYR A 134 -2.47 2.59 4.41
N ARG A 135 -2.16 3.52 3.50
CA ARG A 135 -2.49 3.39 2.08
C ARG A 135 -1.66 2.30 1.40
N TRP A 136 -0.42 2.07 1.82
CA TRP A 136 0.50 1.15 1.15
C TRP A 136 -0.06 -0.29 1.02
N PRO A 137 -0.72 -0.87 2.04
CA PRO A 137 -1.46 -2.13 1.89
C PRO A 137 -2.45 -2.18 0.72
N CYS A 138 -3.13 -1.08 0.38
CA CYS A 138 -4.06 -1.03 -0.75
C CYS A 138 -3.34 -1.10 -2.11
N GLU A 139 -2.11 -0.60 -2.19
CA GLU A 139 -1.28 -0.69 -3.40
C GLU A 139 -0.73 -2.10 -3.56
N ILE A 140 -0.28 -2.73 -2.46
CA ILE A 140 0.08 -4.16 -2.44
C ILE A 140 -1.11 -5.03 -2.88
N PHE A 141 -2.31 -4.75 -2.36
CA PHE A 141 -3.51 -5.49 -2.74
C PHE A 141 -3.83 -5.33 -4.24
N HIS A 142 -3.68 -4.13 -4.81
CA HIS A 142 -3.87 -3.93 -6.24
C HIS A 142 -2.85 -4.69 -7.08
N GLU A 143 -1.58 -4.71 -6.67
CA GLU A 143 -0.54 -5.48 -7.35
C GLU A 143 -0.83 -6.99 -7.27
N PHE A 144 -1.17 -7.49 -6.08
CA PHE A 144 -1.62 -8.87 -5.85
C PHE A 144 -2.82 -9.22 -6.75
N SER A 145 -3.82 -8.34 -6.80
CA SER A 145 -5.05 -8.54 -7.57
C SER A 145 -4.79 -8.68 -9.06
N LYS A 146 -3.84 -7.89 -9.59
CA LYS A 146 -3.45 -7.96 -11.00
C LYS A 146 -2.59 -9.17 -11.31
N GLN A 147 -1.58 -9.45 -10.49
CA GLN A 147 -0.55 -10.44 -10.82
C GLN A 147 -0.95 -11.88 -10.50
N LEU A 148 -1.75 -12.12 -9.45
CA LEU A 148 -1.88 -13.46 -8.85
C LEU A 148 -3.28 -14.06 -8.93
N VAL A 149 -4.32 -13.28 -8.68
CA VAL A 149 -5.72 -13.76 -8.73
C VAL A 149 -6.39 -13.54 -10.08
N GLY A 150 -5.62 -13.04 -11.07
CA GLY A 150 -6.06 -12.97 -12.46
C GLY A 150 -7.32 -12.12 -12.65
N PHE A 151 -7.51 -11.02 -11.92
CA PHE A 151 -8.67 -10.15 -12.14
C PHE A 151 -8.73 -9.60 -13.57
N GLU A 152 -7.58 -9.46 -14.23
CA GLU A 152 -7.51 -9.06 -15.64
C GLU A 152 -7.86 -10.21 -16.61
N SER A 153 -7.72 -11.47 -16.18
CA SER A 153 -8.02 -12.66 -16.98
C SER A 153 -9.36 -13.35 -16.61
N ALA A 154 -10.01 -12.91 -15.52
CA ALA A 154 -11.28 -13.46 -15.06
C ALA A 154 -12.42 -13.06 -16.01
N GLN A 155 -12.88 -14.01 -16.84
CA GLN A 155 -14.02 -13.82 -17.76
C GLN A 155 -15.38 -14.03 -17.07
N LEU A 156 -15.53 -13.53 -15.84
CA LEU A 156 -16.77 -13.68 -15.08
C LEU A 156 -17.84 -12.72 -15.61
N ARG A 157 -18.97 -13.26 -16.08
CA ARG A 157 -20.07 -12.47 -16.68
C ARG A 157 -21.21 -12.15 -15.71
N LYS A 158 -21.24 -12.79 -14.53
CA LYS A 158 -22.28 -12.60 -13.50
C LYS A 158 -21.71 -11.77 -12.35
N GLU A 159 -22.45 -10.74 -11.92
CA GLU A 159 -22.06 -9.86 -10.82
C GLU A 159 -21.75 -10.64 -9.54
N GLU A 160 -22.57 -11.65 -9.22
CA GLU A 160 -22.37 -12.47 -8.03
C GLU A 160 -21.08 -13.28 -8.08
N ALA A 161 -20.70 -13.78 -9.27
CA ALA A 161 -19.43 -14.49 -9.44
C ALA A 161 -18.24 -13.53 -9.26
N VAL A 162 -18.35 -12.30 -9.75
CA VAL A 162 -17.33 -11.25 -9.55
C VAL A 162 -17.19 -10.92 -8.06
N LYS A 163 -18.31 -10.75 -7.34
CA LYS A 163 -18.30 -10.50 -5.88
C LYS A 163 -17.62 -11.64 -5.12
N ARG A 164 -17.98 -12.90 -5.42
CA ARG A 164 -17.38 -14.08 -4.77
C ARG A 164 -15.88 -14.20 -5.05
N HIS A 165 -15.47 -14.03 -6.32
CA HIS A 165 -14.05 -14.04 -6.71
C HIS A 165 -13.26 -12.94 -5.98
N PHE A 166 -13.85 -11.75 -5.87
CA PHE A 166 -13.27 -10.64 -5.12
C PHE A 166 -13.10 -10.97 -3.64
N CYS A 167 -14.15 -11.45 -2.97
CA CYS A 167 -14.10 -11.83 -1.56
C CYS A 167 -13.05 -12.92 -1.28
N LEU A 168 -13.02 -13.99 -2.10
CA LEU A 168 -12.03 -15.07 -1.96
C LEU A 168 -10.61 -14.56 -2.15
N SER A 169 -10.40 -13.64 -3.10
CA SER A 169 -9.10 -13.01 -3.33
C SER A 169 -8.64 -12.17 -2.13
N CYS A 170 -9.55 -11.44 -1.47
CA CYS A 170 -9.24 -10.71 -0.23
C CYS A 170 -8.83 -11.65 0.91
N VAL A 171 -9.53 -12.78 1.06
CA VAL A 171 -9.20 -13.79 2.08
C VAL A 171 -7.83 -14.42 1.80
N ALA A 172 -7.60 -14.87 0.57
CA ALA A 172 -6.31 -15.45 0.16
C ALA A 172 -5.16 -14.47 0.39
N GLN A 173 -5.37 -13.18 0.06
CA GLN A 173 -4.38 -12.14 0.28
C GLN A 173 -4.11 -11.89 1.76
N SER A 174 -5.14 -11.90 2.61
CA SER A 174 -5.00 -11.73 4.06
C SER A 174 -4.17 -12.86 4.67
N ILE A 175 -4.46 -14.12 4.28
CA ILE A 175 -3.71 -15.31 4.71
C ILE A 175 -2.24 -15.21 4.25
N LEU A 176 -2.02 -14.81 3.00
CA LEU A 176 -0.66 -14.67 2.44
C LEU A 176 0.14 -13.56 3.12
N GLN A 177 -0.52 -12.47 3.54
CA GLN A 177 0.15 -11.42 4.33
C GLN A 177 0.55 -11.92 5.72
N ASP A 178 -0.26 -12.75 6.36
CA ASP A 178 -0.01 -13.31 7.69
C ASP A 178 0.98 -14.48 7.69
N THR A 179 1.16 -15.14 6.53
CA THR A 179 2.11 -16.23 6.39
C THR A 179 3.56 -15.74 6.56
N SER A 180 4.25 -16.32 7.52
CA SER A 180 5.70 -16.15 7.73
C SER A 180 6.46 -16.93 6.66
N CYS A 181 7.35 -16.27 5.92
CA CYS A 181 8.10 -16.92 4.86
C CYS A 181 9.43 -17.45 5.41
N SER A 182 9.57 -18.78 5.47
CA SER A 182 10.81 -19.47 5.87
C SER A 182 11.86 -19.54 4.74
N GLY A 183 11.64 -18.85 3.63
CA GLY A 183 12.38 -19.03 2.38
C GLY A 183 13.71 -18.29 2.33
N ARG A 184 14.82 -19.02 2.36
CA ARG A 184 16.15 -18.53 1.95
C ARG A 184 16.07 -17.89 0.56
N LYS A 185 16.84 -16.81 0.36
CA LYS A 185 17.11 -16.13 -0.93
C LYS A 185 17.20 -17.16 -2.06
N SER A 186 16.14 -17.30 -2.86
CA SER A 186 16.21 -18.18 -4.03
C SER A 186 17.09 -17.52 -5.09
N GLU A 187 18.03 -18.28 -5.64
CA GLU A 187 19.02 -17.81 -6.62
C GLU A 187 18.39 -17.24 -7.90
N ARG A 188 17.09 -17.52 -8.13
CA ARG A 188 16.32 -17.09 -9.30
C ARG A 188 15.77 -15.67 -9.22
N LEU A 189 15.84 -15.00 -8.07
CA LEU A 189 15.26 -13.67 -7.88
C LEU A 189 16.24 -12.75 -7.13
N LYS A 190 17.34 -12.40 -7.80
CA LYS A 190 18.35 -11.41 -7.32
C LYS A 190 17.82 -9.96 -7.19
N PHE A 191 16.53 -9.73 -7.46
CA PHE A 191 15.93 -8.39 -7.55
C PHE A 191 15.31 -7.87 -6.24
N ALA A 192 15.22 -8.69 -5.18
CA ALA A 192 14.75 -8.21 -3.88
C ALA A 192 15.90 -7.54 -3.12
N GLN A 193 16.13 -6.25 -3.39
CA GLN A 193 17.07 -5.40 -2.64
C GLN A 193 16.63 -5.11 -1.19
N ASN A 194 15.42 -5.53 -0.80
CA ASN A 194 14.89 -5.35 0.54
C ASN A 194 14.66 -6.72 1.20
N ASP A 195 15.03 -6.86 2.47
CA ASP A 195 14.84 -8.06 3.31
C ASP A 195 13.36 -8.45 3.57
N GLU A 196 12.41 -7.92 2.79
CA GLU A 196 11.01 -8.35 2.83
C GLU A 196 10.72 -9.38 1.73
N PRO A 197 10.16 -10.54 2.07
CA PRO A 197 9.83 -11.54 1.08
C PRO A 197 8.76 -11.00 0.14
N THR A 198 8.99 -11.13 -1.17
CA THR A 198 7.99 -10.76 -2.18
C THR A 198 6.77 -11.68 -2.08
N VAL A 199 5.63 -11.22 -2.58
CA VAL A 199 4.40 -12.03 -2.62
C VAL A 199 4.63 -13.36 -3.34
N GLY A 200 5.40 -13.36 -4.42
CA GLY A 200 5.79 -14.58 -5.14
C GLY A 200 6.66 -15.53 -4.30
N GLN A 201 7.55 -15.02 -3.46
CA GLN A 201 8.33 -15.85 -2.53
C GLN A 201 7.45 -16.49 -1.47
N LYS A 202 6.51 -15.75 -0.90
CA LYS A 202 5.53 -16.29 0.06
C LYS A 202 4.69 -17.41 -0.55
N LEU A 203 4.18 -17.19 -1.76
CA LEU A 203 3.39 -18.20 -2.47
C LEU A 203 4.24 -19.45 -2.76
N TYR A 204 5.46 -19.27 -3.24
CA TYR A 204 6.37 -20.39 -3.51
C TYR A 204 6.69 -21.19 -2.24
N SER A 205 6.91 -20.52 -1.11
CA SER A 205 7.10 -21.20 0.19
C SER A 205 5.87 -22.02 0.58
N LEU A 206 4.67 -21.46 0.49
CA LEU A 206 3.42 -22.19 0.78
C LEU A 206 3.22 -23.38 -0.15
N THR A 207 3.46 -23.21 -1.45
CA THR A 207 3.37 -24.31 -2.42
C THR A 207 4.38 -25.40 -2.08
N ARG A 208 5.62 -25.02 -1.73
CA ARG A 208 6.66 -25.98 -1.35
C ARG A 208 6.29 -26.75 -0.08
N GLU A 209 5.77 -26.08 0.94
CA GLU A 209 5.30 -26.72 2.17
C GLU A 209 4.13 -27.68 1.91
N SER A 210 3.18 -27.27 1.07
CA SER A 210 2.04 -28.12 0.66
C SER A 210 2.51 -29.36 -0.10
N VAL A 211 3.46 -29.20 -1.04
CA VAL A 211 4.05 -30.31 -1.79
C VAL A 211 4.86 -31.21 -0.87
N GLN A 212 5.61 -30.65 0.08
CA GLN A 212 6.37 -31.44 1.04
C GLN A 212 5.43 -32.31 1.91
N GLN A 213 4.35 -31.74 2.43
CA GLN A 213 3.35 -32.50 3.20
C GLN A 213 2.72 -33.60 2.37
N LEU A 214 2.42 -33.34 1.09
CA LEU A 214 1.91 -34.35 0.17
C LEU A 214 2.92 -35.49 -0.05
N VAL A 215 4.21 -35.17 -0.24
CA VAL A 215 5.28 -36.17 -0.40
C VAL A 215 5.46 -36.99 0.87
N GLU A 216 5.44 -36.35 2.04
CA GLU A 216 5.50 -37.04 3.34
C GLU A 216 4.30 -37.97 3.54
N PHE A 217 3.09 -37.52 3.18
CA PHE A 217 1.88 -38.33 3.22
C PHE A 217 1.98 -39.55 2.30
N VAL A 218 2.38 -39.36 1.03
CA VAL A 218 2.61 -40.44 0.07
C VAL A 218 3.66 -41.44 0.59
N HIS A 219 4.76 -40.94 1.16
CA HIS A 219 5.80 -41.78 1.74
C HIS A 219 5.28 -42.63 2.92
N VAL A 220 4.42 -42.06 3.77
CA VAL A 220 3.76 -42.81 4.86
C VAL A 220 2.85 -43.91 4.32
N LEU A 221 2.03 -43.63 3.29
CA LEU A 221 1.13 -44.63 2.70
C LEU A 221 1.90 -45.79 2.05
N PHE A 222 3.00 -45.50 1.34
CA PHE A 222 3.85 -46.56 0.80
C PHE A 222 4.54 -47.39 1.88
N ASN A 223 4.98 -46.77 2.98
CA ASN A 223 5.54 -47.52 4.12
C ASN A 223 4.49 -48.39 4.84
N GLN A 224 3.20 -48.09 4.67
CA GLN A 224 2.09 -48.93 5.14
C GLN A 224 1.75 -50.06 4.15
N GLY A 225 2.47 -50.18 3.04
CA GLY A 225 2.29 -51.24 2.05
C GLY A 225 1.16 -50.98 1.05
N GLN A 226 0.65 -49.74 0.96
CA GLN A 226 -0.39 -49.42 -0.02
C GLN A 226 0.16 -49.45 -1.46
N SER A 227 -0.68 -49.91 -2.40
CA SER A 227 -0.35 -49.88 -3.83
C SER A 227 -0.48 -48.47 -4.40
N VAL A 228 0.09 -48.25 -5.59
CA VAL A 228 0.00 -46.96 -6.28
C VAL A 228 -1.46 -46.57 -6.53
N GLU A 229 -2.32 -47.52 -6.89
CA GLU A 229 -3.75 -47.29 -7.11
C GLU A 229 -4.46 -46.79 -5.84
N GLN A 230 -4.16 -47.38 -4.69
CA GLN A 230 -4.75 -47.00 -3.41
C GLN A 230 -4.31 -45.60 -2.98
N VAL A 231 -3.02 -45.28 -3.18
CA VAL A 231 -2.49 -43.93 -2.91
C VAL A 231 -3.14 -42.90 -3.83
N MET A 232 -3.32 -43.22 -5.12
CA MET A 232 -3.98 -42.34 -6.08
C MET A 232 -5.43 -42.06 -5.71
N GLU A 233 -6.18 -43.07 -5.28
CA GLU A 233 -7.56 -42.92 -4.83
C GLU A 233 -7.67 -42.00 -3.58
N CYS A 234 -6.70 -42.05 -2.67
CA CYS A 234 -6.66 -41.17 -1.51
C CYS A 234 -6.37 -39.70 -1.86
N ILE A 235 -5.55 -39.44 -2.89
CA ILE A 235 -5.13 -38.08 -3.25
C ILE A 235 -6.11 -37.42 -4.22
N MET A 236 -6.64 -38.19 -5.17
CA MET A 236 -7.59 -37.74 -6.18
C MET A 236 -8.68 -38.79 -6.37
N PRO A 237 -9.67 -38.84 -5.47
CA PRO A 237 -10.81 -39.74 -5.62
C PRO A 237 -11.56 -39.40 -6.92
N GLY A 238 -11.89 -40.45 -7.68
CA GLY A 238 -12.59 -40.35 -8.97
C GLY A 238 -14.04 -39.90 -8.88
#